data_AF-A0A535K6I9-F1
#
_entry.id   AF-A0A535K6I9-F1
#
_cell.length_a   1.000
_cell.length_b   1.000
_cell.length_c   1.000
_cell.angle_alpha   90.00
_cell.angle_beta   90.00
_cell.angle_gamma   90.00
#
_symmetry.space_group_name_H-M   'P 1'
#
loop_
_entity.id
_entity.type
_entity.pdbx_description
1 polymer ?
#
loop_
_entity_poly.entity_id
_entity_poly.type
_entity_poly.pdbx_seq_one_letter_code
_entity_poly.pdbx_strand_id
1 'polypeptide(L)' 'MFKSTIYLPPELKRRLGRLARRRGRSEASLIREALERLTATESPRPTPGLFRSGDPHLAERVDEALKGFGE' A
#
# COMPACT_ATOMS: atom_id res chain seq x y z
N MET A 1 -9.97 11.94 -7.60
CA MET A 1 -8.99 12.66 -6.75
C MET A 1 -9.76 13.42 -5.68
N PHE A 2 -9.36 13.32 -4.41
CA PHE A 2 -9.98 14.06 -3.30
C PHE A 2 -9.11 15.25 -2.91
N LYS A 3 -9.74 16.39 -2.58
CA LYS A 3 -9.03 17.58 -2.11
C LYS A 3 -8.91 17.52 -0.58
N SER A 4 -7.69 17.60 -0.08
CA SER A 4 -7.39 17.65 1.35
C SER A 4 -6.58 18.90 1.66
N THR A 5 -6.87 19.55 2.79
CA THR A 5 -6.11 20.68 3.31
C THR A 5 -5.37 20.22 4.56
N ILE A 6 -4.05 20.39 4.59
CA ILE A 6 -3.20 20.02 5.72
C ILE A 6 -2.39 21.23 6.17
N TYR A 7 -2.17 21.34 7.48
CA TYR A 7 -1.24 22.32 8.03
C TYR A 7 0.19 21.82 7.92
N LEU A 8 1.10 22.67 7.46
CA LEU A 8 2.52 22.37 7.34
C LEU A 8 3.31 23.43 8.11
N PRO A 9 4.35 23.03 8.87
CA PRO A 9 5.30 23.98 9.42
C PRO A 9 5.89 24.86 8.31
N PRO A 10 6.09 26.18 8.54
CA PRO A 10 6.60 27.11 7.52
C PRO A 10 7.93 26.65 6.90
N GLU A 11 8.81 26.06 7.68
CA GLU A 11 10.12 25.56 7.26
C GLU A 11 9.96 24.38 6.30
N LEU A 12 9.01 23.49 6.57
CA LEU A 12 8.71 22.35 5.73
C LEU A 12 8.12 22.79 4.39
N LYS A 13 7.19 23.74 4.41
CA LYS A 13 6.63 24.36 3.19
C LYS A 13 7.72 25.00 2.33
N ARG A 14 8.64 25.75 2.94
CA ARG A 14 9.80 26.36 2.24
C ARG A 14 10.72 25.31 1.63
N ARG A 15 11.04 24.23 2.35
CA ARG A 15 11.86 23.11 1.83
C ARG A 15 11.18 22.42 0.66
N LEU A 16 9.87 22.16 0.77
CA LEU A 16 9.08 21.53 -0.28
C LEU A 16 9.05 22.38 -1.55
N GLY A 17 8.85 23.70 -1.44
CA GLY A 17 8.88 24.60 -2.59
C GLY A 17 10.23 24.63 -3.30
N ARG A 18 11.35 24.62 -2.57
CA ARG A 18 12.69 24.51 -3.16
C ARG A 18 12.91 23.17 -3.88
N LEU A 19 12.41 22.08 -3.30
CA LEU A 19 12.48 20.75 -3.92
C LEU A 19 11.64 20.67 -5.20
N ALA A 20 10.42 21.19 -5.17
CA ALA A 20 9.52 21.29 -6.31
C ALA A 20 10.15 22.04 -7.48
N ARG A 21 10.70 23.23 -7.22
CA ARG A 21 11.41 24.03 -8.24
C ARG A 21 12.60 23.29 -8.82
N ARG A 22 13.46 22.71 -7.97
CA ARG A 22 14.66 21.97 -8.40
C ARG A 22 14.31 20.75 -9.26
N ARG A 23 13.17 20.09 -9.01
CA ARG A 23 12.72 18.91 -9.75
C ARG A 23 11.77 19.24 -10.91
N GLY A 24 11.41 20.50 -11.12
CA GLY A 24 10.42 20.88 -12.14
C GLY A 24 9.03 20.25 -11.93
N ARG A 25 8.64 19.96 -10.68
CA ARG A 25 7.39 19.27 -10.34
C ARG A 25 6.54 20.10 -9.38
N SER A 26 5.23 19.89 -9.37
CA SER A 26 4.35 20.54 -8.41
C SER A 26 4.55 19.99 -6.99
N GLU A 27 4.38 20.84 -5.98
CA GLU A 27 4.45 20.40 -4.59
C GLU A 27 3.44 19.28 -4.27
N ALA A 28 2.24 19.38 -4.83
CA ALA A 28 1.22 18.34 -4.70
C ALA A 28 1.65 16.99 -5.30
N SER A 29 2.45 16.98 -6.37
CA SER A 29 3.02 15.74 -6.92
C SER A 29 4.02 15.12 -5.96
N LEU A 30 4.85 15.93 -5.32
CA LEU A 30 5.84 15.45 -4.35
C LEU A 30 5.19 14.96 -3.06
N ILE A 31 4.15 15.64 -2.56
CA ILE A 31 3.37 15.20 -1.39
C ILE A 31 2.73 13.85 -1.68
N ARG A 32 2.08 13.69 -2.85
CA ARG A 32 1.47 12.41 -3.24
C ARG A 32 2.49 11.28 -3.30
N GLU A 33 3.64 11.48 -3.96
CA GLU A 33 4.71 10.47 -4.02
C GLU A 33 5.27 10.09 -2.64
N ALA A 34 5.37 11.06 -1.73
CA ALA A 34 5.82 10.79 -0.36
C ALA A 34 4.80 9.95 0.41
N LEU A 35 3.51 10.30 0.30
CA LEU A 35 2.42 9.58 0.95
C LEU A 35 2.27 8.16 0.39
N GLU A 36 2.31 7.98 -0.94
CA GLU A 36 2.23 6.67 -1.60
C GLU A 36 3.33 5.72 -1.10
N ARG A 37 4.57 6.21 -0.99
CA ARG A 37 5.68 5.42 -0.46
C ARG A 37 5.48 5.05 1.00
N LEU A 38 5.05 6.01 1.84
CA LEU A 38 4.80 5.78 3.25
C LEU A 38 3.69 4.73 3.46
N THR A 39 2.58 4.84 2.72
CA THR A 39 1.45 3.92 2.86
C THR A 39 1.74 2.54 2.27
N ALA A 40 2.58 2.46 1.23
CA ALA A 40 3.01 1.19 0.66
C ALA A 40 3.87 0.40 1.65
N THR A 41 4.73 1.07 2.44
CA THR A 41 5.55 0.42 3.45
C THR A 41 4.77 -0.05 4.69
N GLU A 42 3.67 0.63 5.03
CA GLU A 42 2.80 0.30 6.16
C GLU A 42 1.75 -0.77 5.82
N SER A 43 1.68 -1.24 4.57
CA SER A 43 0.81 -2.37 4.23
C SER A 43 1.36 -3.63 4.92
N PRO A 44 0.59 -4.25 5.84
CA PRO A 44 1.07 -5.44 6.53
C PRO A 44 1.40 -6.51 5.50
N ARG A 45 2.62 -7.02 5.56
CA ARG A 45 3.01 -8.14 4.70
C ARG A 45 2.14 -9.35 5.07
N PRO A 46 1.61 -10.09 4.08
CA PRO A 46 0.91 -11.32 4.39
C PRO A 46 1.86 -12.27 5.12
N THR A 47 1.37 -12.94 6.15
CA THR A 47 2.09 -14.00 6.85
C THR A 47 1.75 -15.33 6.18
N PRO A 48 2.61 -15.87 5.30
CA PRO A 48 2.34 -17.18 4.69
C PRO A 48 2.49 -18.30 5.72
N GLY A 49 1.89 -19.46 5.44
CA GLY A 49 2.07 -20.66 6.26
C GLY A 49 1.40 -20.60 7.62
N LEU A 50 0.20 -20.01 7.69
CA LEU A 50 -0.60 -19.92 8.93
C LEU A 50 -0.85 -21.28 9.58
N PHE A 51 -0.96 -22.34 8.78
CA PHE A 51 -1.08 -23.72 9.23
C PHE A 51 -0.61 -24.66 8.12
N ARG A 52 -0.40 -25.93 8.47
CA ARG A 52 -0.16 -27.00 7.49
C ARG A 52 -1.47 -27.73 7.24
N SER A 53 -1.90 -27.79 5.98
CA SER A 53 -3.10 -28.51 5.54
C SER A 53 -3.02 -30.02 5.80
N GLY A 54 -1.82 -30.58 5.98
CA GLY A 54 -1.59 -32.02 6.07
C GLY A 54 -1.60 -32.72 4.71
N ASP A 55 -2.26 -32.13 3.72
CA ASP A 55 -2.26 -32.57 2.32
C ASP A 55 -1.41 -31.59 1.46
N PRO A 56 -0.27 -32.06 0.90
CA PRO A 56 0.58 -31.25 0.03
C PRO A 56 -0.04 -30.96 -1.34
N HIS A 57 -1.12 -31.65 -1.73
CA HIS A 57 -1.81 -31.50 -3.01
C HIS A 57 -3.19 -30.82 -2.90
N LEU A 58 -3.50 -30.27 -1.71
CA LEU A 58 -4.80 -29.62 -1.46
C LEU A 58 -5.07 -28.46 -2.42
N ALA A 59 -4.03 -27.69 -2.76
CA ALA A 59 -4.15 -26.53 -3.65
C ALA A 59 -4.47 -26.94 -5.10
N GLU A 60 -4.01 -28.11 -5.53
CA GLU A 60 -4.27 -28.67 -6.86
C GLU A 60 -5.60 -29.43 -6.95
N ARG A 61 -6.18 -29.82 -5.80
CA ARG A 61 -7.42 -30.63 -5.72
C ARG A 61 -8.59 -29.88 -5.08
N VAL A 62 -8.62 -28.55 -5.21
CA VAL A 62 -9.64 -27.68 -4.58
C VAL A 62 -11.07 -28.11 -4.94
N ASP A 63 -11.34 -28.49 -6.19
CA ASP A 63 -12.67 -28.90 -6.65
C ASP A 63 -13.20 -30.13 -5.93
N GLU A 64 -12.32 -31.07 -5.58
CA GLU A 64 -12.69 -32.27 -4.84
C GLU A 64 -12.89 -31.97 -3.36
N ALA A 65 -12.02 -31.13 -2.80
CA ALA A 65 -12.08 -30.71 -1.39
C ALA A 65 -13.34 -29.87 -1.06
N LEU A 66 -13.94 -29.21 -2.04
CA LEU A 66 -15.13 -28.37 -1.89
C LEU A 66 -16.46 -29.09 -2.19
N LYS A 67 -16.46 -30.39 -2.50
CA LYS A 67 -17.71 -31.15 -2.70
C LYS A 67 -18.59 -31.09 -1.46
N GLY A 68 -19.87 -30.73 -1.64
CA GLY A 68 -20.85 -30.59 -0.55
C GLY A 68 -20.67 -29.32 0.30
N PHE A 69 -19.81 -28.39 -0.10
CA PHE A 69 -19.65 -27.11 0.59
C PHE A 69 -20.86 -26.20 0.33
N GLY A 70 -21.65 -25.90 1.37
CA GLY A 70 -22.77 -24.98 1.31
C GLY A 70 -24.15 -25.61 1.06
N GLU A 71 -24.24 -26.95 1.02
CA GLU A 71 -25.48 -27.71 1.20
C GLU A 71 -25.84 -27.85 2.68
#